data_AF-A0A353B3M7-F1
#
_entry.id   AF-A0A353B3M7-F1
#
_cell.length_a   1.000
_cell.length_b   1.000
_cell.length_c   1.000
_cell.angle_alpha   90.00
_cell.angle_beta   90.00
_cell.angle_gamma   90.00
#
_symmetry.space_group_name_H-M   'P 1'
#
loop_
_entity.id
_entity.type
_entity.pdbx_description
1 polymer ?
#
loop_
_entity_poly.entity_id
_entity_poly.type
_entity_poly.pdbx_seq_one_letter_code
_entity_poly.pdbx_strand_id
1 'polypeptide(L)'
;MTMRTHVLYLSGIGLSLLATFVFAGRDDAPREDPHEKLQSLRETRLSTSINLVQRVDAAYSAGIASLTDQLEAAEFRFEAELEMADREGKIKLYRSAVERAQALESHAKRMENVAIASPMHYTIAKLRRLELEIELQKLLIEQDDK
;
A
#
# COMPACT_ATOMS: atom_id res chain seq x y z
N MET A 1 8.90 -10.61 -53.13
CA MET A 1 9.67 -11.44 -52.19
C MET A 1 9.77 -10.65 -50.89
N THR A 2 8.82 -10.82 -49.97
CA THR A 2 8.88 -11.69 -48.77
C THR A 2 10.00 -11.22 -47.81
N MET A 3 9.77 -10.82 -46.56
CA MET A 3 8.73 -11.20 -45.60
C MET A 3 8.67 -10.18 -44.44
N ARG A 4 7.47 -9.95 -43.91
CA ARG A 4 7.20 -9.26 -42.64
C ARG A 4 7.79 -10.04 -41.45
N THR A 5 8.25 -9.34 -40.42
CA THR A 5 7.97 -9.74 -39.02
C THR A 5 8.09 -8.53 -38.08
N HIS A 6 6.93 -8.04 -37.64
CA HIS A 6 6.79 -7.26 -36.42
C HIS A 6 6.91 -8.22 -35.23
N VAL A 7 7.72 -7.90 -34.23
CA VAL A 7 7.65 -8.57 -32.93
C VAL A 7 7.65 -7.50 -31.85
N LEU A 8 6.43 -7.08 -31.51
CA LEU A 8 6.07 -6.47 -30.23
C LEU A 8 6.21 -7.56 -29.16
N TYR A 9 7.13 -7.40 -28.22
CA TYR A 9 7.12 -8.16 -26.97
C TYR A 9 6.15 -7.48 -25.99
N LEU A 10 4.87 -7.73 -26.21
CA LEU A 10 3.80 -7.52 -25.25
C LEU A 10 3.38 -8.90 -24.73
N SER A 11 3.89 -9.26 -23.56
CA SER A 11 3.48 -10.43 -22.81
C SER A 11 3.59 -10.05 -21.33
N GLY A 12 2.57 -10.10 -20.50
CA GLY A 12 1.25 -10.68 -20.66
C GLY A 12 0.79 -10.99 -19.24
N ILE A 13 -0.23 -10.28 -18.77
CA ILE A 13 -1.04 -10.74 -17.64
C ILE A 13 -2.48 -10.50 -18.07
N GLY A 14 -3.22 -11.61 -18.10
CA GLY A 14 -4.52 -11.77 -18.73
C GLY A 14 -5.58 -10.78 -18.22
N LEU A 15 -5.94 -9.86 -19.10
CA LEU A 15 -7.26 -9.26 -19.15
C LEU A 15 -8.19 -10.26 -19.85
N SER A 16 -8.58 -11.30 -19.12
CA SER A 16 -9.60 -12.26 -19.56
C SER A 16 -10.47 -12.60 -18.36
N LEU A 17 -11.26 -11.61 -17.95
CA LEU A 17 -12.44 -11.82 -17.12
C LEU A 17 -13.63 -11.17 -17.82
N LEU A 18 -14.22 -12.00 -18.69
CA LEU A 18 -15.63 -12.03 -19.08
C LEU A 18 -16.30 -10.72 -19.54
N ALA A 19 -16.25 -10.49 -20.86
CA ALA A 19 -17.33 -9.83 -21.58
C ALA A 19 -18.07 -10.88 -22.43
N THR A 20 -18.99 -11.61 -21.81
CA THR A 20 -19.97 -12.43 -22.53
C THR A 20 -21.33 -12.21 -21.89
N PHE A 21 -21.91 -11.04 -22.13
CA PHE A 21 -23.30 -10.75 -21.81
C PHE A 21 -24.19 -11.45 -22.84
N VAL A 22 -24.48 -12.73 -22.60
CA VAL A 22 -25.66 -13.38 -23.16
C VAL A 22 -26.80 -13.06 -22.20
N PHE A 23 -27.65 -12.11 -22.59
CA PHE A 23 -28.94 -11.85 -21.95
C PHE A 23 -29.86 -13.05 -22.18
N ALA A 24 -29.88 -13.98 -21.24
CA ALA A 24 -30.93 -14.96 -21.06
C ALA A 24 -31.40 -14.84 -19.60
N GLY A 25 -32.69 -14.61 -19.42
CA GLY A 25 -33.27 -14.01 -18.22
C GLY A 25 -32.97 -14.76 -16.92
N ARG A 26 -32.61 -13.97 -15.90
CA ARG A 26 -32.93 -14.23 -14.49
C ARG A 26 -32.77 -12.93 -13.71
N ASP A 27 -33.86 -12.14 -13.66
CA ASP A 27 -34.02 -11.02 -12.72
C ASP A 27 -34.20 -11.58 -11.30
N ASP A 28 -33.18 -12.24 -10.75
CA ASP A 28 -33.14 -12.71 -9.36
C ASP A 28 -31.69 -13.06 -8.94
N ALA A 29 -30.71 -12.24 -9.35
CA ALA A 29 -29.45 -12.22 -8.61
C ALA A 29 -29.73 -11.49 -7.29
N PRO A 30 -29.52 -12.12 -6.11
CA PRO A 30 -29.70 -11.42 -4.84
C PRO A 30 -28.85 -10.15 -4.88
N ARG A 31 -29.51 -9.01 -4.70
CA ARG A 31 -28.85 -7.71 -4.66
C ARG A 31 -27.86 -7.75 -3.49
N GLU A 32 -26.57 -7.85 -3.80
CA GLU A 32 -25.48 -7.87 -2.83
C GLU A 32 -25.66 -6.68 -1.87
N ASP A 33 -25.68 -6.93 -0.56
CA ASP A 33 -25.82 -5.87 0.45
C ASP A 33 -24.62 -4.91 0.31
N PRO A 34 -24.83 -3.60 0.11
CA PRO A 34 -23.75 -2.62 0.05
C PRO A 34 -22.75 -2.71 1.22
N HIS A 35 -23.20 -3.10 2.41
CA HIS A 35 -22.34 -3.28 3.57
C HIS A 35 -21.45 -4.51 3.44
N GLU A 36 -22.00 -5.65 3.02
CA GLU A 36 -21.23 -6.86 2.74
C GLU A 36 -20.22 -6.62 1.62
N LYS A 37 -20.62 -5.88 0.57
CA LYS A 37 -19.72 -5.51 -0.53
C LYS A 37 -18.57 -4.63 -0.06
N LEU A 38 -18.86 -3.60 0.73
CA LEU A 38 -17.82 -2.71 1.27
C LEU A 38 -16.83 -3.48 2.14
N GLN A 39 -17.31 -4.40 2.97
CA GLN A 39 -16.47 -5.25 3.81
C GLN A 39 -15.55 -6.14 2.96
N SER A 40 -16.11 -6.83 1.96
CA SER A 40 -15.35 -7.66 1.03
C SER A 40 -14.26 -6.87 0.27
N LEU A 41 -14.56 -5.63 -0.14
CA LEU A 41 -13.60 -4.75 -0.80
C LEU A 41 -12.46 -4.34 0.15
N ARG A 42 -12.75 -4.03 1.42
CA ARG A 42 -11.73 -3.70 2.42
C ARG A 42 -10.80 -4.89 2.70
N GLU A 43 -11.35 -6.08 2.84
CA GLU A 43 -10.57 -7.32 3.03
C GLU A 43 -9.67 -7.60 1.81
N THR A 44 -10.21 -7.42 0.61
CA THR A 44 -9.45 -7.58 -0.64
C THR A 44 -8.33 -6.56 -0.75
N ARG A 45 -8.60 -5.29 -0.40
CA ARG A 45 -7.59 -4.23 -0.37
C ARG A 45 -6.47 -4.55 0.61
N LEU A 46 -6.80 -4.97 1.84
CA LEU A 46 -5.83 -5.34 2.85
C LEU A 46 -4.97 -6.53 2.40
N SER A 47 -5.60 -7.58 1.85
CA SER A 47 -4.87 -8.73 1.34
C SER A 47 -3.92 -8.34 0.19
N THR A 48 -4.38 -7.48 -0.72
CA THR A 48 -3.57 -6.99 -1.86
C THR A 48 -2.41 -6.12 -1.40
N SER A 49 -2.60 -5.23 -0.42
CA SER A 49 -1.54 -4.36 0.09
C SER A 49 -0.47 -5.14 0.87
N ILE A 50 -0.86 -6.17 1.64
CA ILE A 50 0.09 -7.11 2.27
C ILE A 50 0.97 -7.78 1.21
N ASN A 51 0.36 -8.30 0.15
CA ASN A 51 1.09 -8.93 -0.96
C ASN A 51 2.01 -7.95 -1.69
N LEU A 52 1.59 -6.68 -1.85
CA LEU A 52 2.41 -5.64 -2.46
C LEU A 52 3.67 -5.39 -1.64
N VAL A 53 3.53 -5.17 -0.32
CA VAL A 53 4.68 -4.97 0.59
C VAL A 53 5.67 -6.11 0.48
N GLN A 54 5.21 -7.37 0.53
CA GLN A 54 6.08 -8.53 0.41
C GLN A 54 6.87 -8.57 -0.91
N ARG A 55 6.22 -8.20 -2.02
CA ARG A 55 6.87 -8.16 -3.35
C ARG A 55 7.89 -7.04 -3.45
N VAL A 56 7.54 -5.85 -2.94
CA VAL A 56 8.43 -4.69 -2.96
C VAL A 56 9.64 -4.92 -2.05
N ASP A 57 9.46 -5.52 -0.87
CA ASP A 57 10.57 -5.87 0.03
C ASP A 57 11.54 -6.88 -0.61
N ALA A 58 11.01 -7.88 -1.31
CA ALA A 58 11.81 -8.84 -2.06
C ALA A 58 12.57 -8.16 -3.22
N ALA A 59 11.91 -7.27 -3.98
CA ALA A 59 12.52 -6.52 -5.07
C ALA A 59 13.57 -5.51 -4.57
N TYR A 60 13.34 -4.87 -3.43
CA TYR A 60 14.28 -3.95 -2.80
C TYR A 60 15.54 -4.70 -2.34
N SER A 61 15.37 -5.86 -1.70
CA SER A 61 16.48 -6.72 -1.29
C SER A 61 17.31 -7.23 -2.48
N ALA A 62 16.69 -7.35 -3.66
CA ALA A 62 17.36 -7.69 -4.92
C ALA A 62 17.98 -6.47 -5.65
N GLY A 63 17.84 -5.25 -5.12
CA GLY A 63 18.32 -4.02 -5.75
C GLY A 63 17.51 -3.58 -6.97
N ILE A 64 16.28 -4.09 -7.14
CA ILE A 64 15.38 -3.80 -8.26
C ILE A 64 14.43 -2.64 -7.91
N ALA A 65 13.97 -2.57 -6.66
CA ALA A 65 13.09 -1.52 -6.18
C ALA A 65 13.85 -0.48 -5.34
N SER A 66 13.30 0.73 -5.26
CA SER A 66 13.82 1.85 -4.50
C SER A 66 13.26 1.90 -3.08
N LEU A 67 13.88 2.72 -2.22
CA LEU A 67 13.33 3.01 -0.89
C LEU A 67 11.96 3.72 -0.98
N THR A 68 11.76 4.53 -2.02
CA THR A 68 10.47 5.20 -2.26
C THR A 68 9.37 4.17 -2.52
N ASP A 69 9.65 3.12 -3.30
CA ASP A 69 8.68 2.04 -3.55
C ASP A 69 8.31 1.32 -2.24
N GLN A 70 9.29 1.08 -1.36
CA GLN A 70 9.03 0.50 -0.03
C GLN A 70 8.13 1.38 0.83
N LEU A 71 8.39 2.70 0.82
CA LEU A 71 7.59 3.67 1.57
C LEU A 71 6.14 3.73 1.06
N GLU A 72 5.97 3.77 -0.26
CA GLU A 72 4.65 3.80 -0.91
C GLU A 72 3.85 2.51 -0.65
N ALA A 73 4.48 1.34 -0.77
CA ALA A 73 3.83 0.07 -0.46
C ALA A 73 3.43 -0.03 1.02
N ALA A 74 4.28 0.44 1.93
CA ALA A 74 3.97 0.51 3.35
C ALA A 74 2.81 1.46 3.66
N GLU A 75 2.68 2.56 2.92
CA GLU A 75 1.56 3.50 3.01
C GLU A 75 0.24 2.87 2.56
N PHE A 76 0.19 2.23 1.39
CA PHE A 76 -1.02 1.53 0.95
C PHE A 76 -1.51 0.49 1.95
N ARG A 77 -0.57 -0.22 2.58
CA ARG A 77 -0.90 -1.17 3.64
C ARG A 77 -1.42 -0.47 4.89
N PHE A 78 -0.73 0.58 5.35
CA PHE A 78 -1.13 1.33 6.52
C PHE A 78 -2.55 1.87 6.40
N GLU A 79 -2.90 2.48 5.27
CA GLU A 79 -4.26 2.99 5.03
C GLU A 79 -5.32 1.88 5.03
N ALA A 80 -5.01 0.73 4.42
CA ALA A 80 -5.93 -0.41 4.43
C ALA A 80 -6.15 -0.96 5.84
N GLU A 81 -5.09 -1.07 6.65
CA GLU A 81 -5.20 -1.46 8.06
C GLU A 81 -5.99 -0.42 8.87
N LEU A 82 -5.77 0.88 8.61
CA LEU A 82 -6.42 1.98 9.31
C LEU A 82 -7.93 2.01 9.09
N GLU A 83 -8.40 1.70 7.88
CA GLU A 83 -9.82 1.64 7.55
C GLU A 83 -10.57 0.52 8.27
N MET A 84 -9.87 -0.56 8.62
CA MET A 84 -10.44 -1.72 9.30
C MET A 84 -10.29 -1.64 10.82
N ALA A 85 -9.47 -0.72 11.33
CA ALA A 85 -9.19 -0.60 12.74
C ALA A 85 -10.28 0.14 13.51
N ASP A 86 -10.59 -0.39 14.69
CA ASP A 86 -11.34 0.33 15.72
C ASP A 86 -10.45 1.42 16.36
N ARG A 87 -11.01 2.19 17.30
CA ARG A 87 -10.30 3.33 17.89
C ARG A 87 -8.99 2.94 18.59
N GLU A 88 -8.99 1.88 19.39
CA GLU A 88 -7.78 1.40 20.06
C GLU A 88 -6.77 0.81 19.07
N GLY A 89 -7.26 0.08 18.07
CA GLY A 89 -6.48 -0.44 16.95
C GLY A 89 -5.80 0.66 16.16
N LYS A 90 -6.46 1.80 15.91
CA LYS A 90 -5.87 2.96 15.24
C LYS A 90 -4.67 3.50 16.01
N ILE A 91 -4.79 3.71 17.31
CA ILE A 91 -3.67 4.19 18.14
C ILE A 91 -2.48 3.22 18.06
N LYS A 92 -2.74 1.91 18.17
CA LYS A 92 -1.69 0.88 18.05
C LYS A 92 -1.05 0.88 16.66
N LEU A 93 -1.83 1.02 15.60
CA LEU A 93 -1.34 1.10 14.23
C LEU A 93 -0.45 2.33 14.02
N TYR A 94 -0.90 3.52 14.45
CA TYR A 94 -0.11 4.74 14.34
C TYR A 94 1.20 4.64 15.13
N ARG A 95 1.19 4.12 16.36
CA ARG A 95 2.43 3.90 17.14
C ARG A 95 3.42 3.02 16.37
N SER A 96 2.95 1.88 15.85
CA SER A 96 3.80 0.97 15.10
C SER A 96 4.29 1.59 13.77
N ALA A 97 3.46 2.41 13.11
CA ALA A 97 3.85 3.12 11.90
C ALA A 97 4.91 4.19 12.16
N VAL A 98 4.80 4.93 13.27
CA VAL A 98 5.81 5.90 13.72
C VAL A 98 7.15 5.20 13.97
N GLU A 99 7.16 4.08 14.69
CA GLU A 99 8.38 3.30 14.96
C GLU A 99 9.07 2.85 13.66
N ARG A 100 8.30 2.34 12.70
CA ARG A 100 8.81 1.96 11.38
C ARG A 100 9.37 3.17 10.62
N ALA A 101 8.64 4.27 10.58
CA ALA A 101 9.08 5.50 9.90
C ALA A 101 10.37 6.06 10.53
N GLN A 102 10.51 6.00 11.86
CA GLN A 102 11.71 6.43 12.56
C GLN A 102 12.92 5.53 12.27
N ALA A 103 12.71 4.21 12.13
CA ALA A 103 13.76 3.29 11.70
C ALA A 103 14.22 3.57 10.27
N LEU A 104 13.29 3.84 9.36
CA LEU A 104 13.57 4.21 7.96
C LEU A 104 14.27 5.56 7.85
N GLU A 105 13.83 6.58 8.59
CA GLU A 105 14.50 7.88 8.66
C GLU A 105 15.95 7.72 9.15
N SER A 106 16.15 6.94 10.21
CA SER A 106 17.48 6.68 10.77
C SER A 106 18.39 5.94 9.77
N HIS A 107 17.83 4.99 9.01
CA HIS A 107 18.56 4.30 7.95
C HIS A 107 18.92 5.25 6.80
N ALA A 108 17.95 6.02 6.28
CA ALA A 108 18.17 6.98 5.20
C ALA A 108 19.21 8.04 5.58
N LYS A 109 19.19 8.55 6.82
CA LYS A 109 20.20 9.48 7.33
C LYS A 109 21.61 8.88 7.36
N ARG A 110 21.74 7.60 7.75
CA ARG A 110 23.03 6.90 7.69
C ARG A 110 23.54 6.78 6.26
N MET A 111 22.66 6.47 5.32
CA MET A 111 23.00 6.31 3.90
C MET A 111 23.37 7.63 3.21
N GLU A 112 22.73 8.74 3.61
CA GLU A 112 23.09 10.10 3.19
C GLU A 112 24.51 10.47 3.64
N ASN A 113 24.84 10.21 4.92
CA ASN A 113 26.16 10.53 5.49
C ASN A 113 27.33 9.82 4.80
N VAL A 114 27.09 8.70 4.13
CA VAL A 114 28.09 7.94 3.36
C VAL A 114 27.98 8.18 1.85
N ALA A 115 27.17 9.16 1.41
CA ALA A 115 26.92 9.52 0.01
C ALA A 115 26.40 8.37 -0.88
N ILE A 116 25.80 7.33 -0.30
CA ILE A 116 25.26 6.18 -1.03
C ILE A 116 23.80 6.42 -1.47
N ALA A 117 23.07 7.28 -0.75
CA ALA A 117 21.68 7.59 -1.05
C ALA A 117 21.44 9.08 -1.29
N SER A 118 20.42 9.38 -2.10
CA SER A 118 19.94 10.74 -2.30
C SER A 118 19.46 11.37 -0.97
N PRO A 119 19.82 12.62 -0.65
CA PRO A 119 19.30 13.36 0.50
C PRO A 119 17.76 13.46 0.53
N MET A 120 17.12 13.31 -0.63
CA MET A 120 15.66 13.27 -0.73
C MET A 120 15.05 12.12 0.09
N HIS A 121 15.72 10.97 0.16
CA HIS A 121 15.21 9.80 0.90
C HIS A 121 15.06 10.06 2.39
N TYR A 122 16.03 10.75 3.00
CA TYR A 122 15.95 11.16 4.40
C TYR A 122 14.79 12.16 4.61
N THR A 123 14.66 13.14 3.72
CA THR A 123 13.61 14.16 3.81
C THR A 123 12.21 13.55 3.70
N ILE A 124 11.99 12.62 2.77
CA ILE A 124 10.71 11.92 2.59
C ILE A 124 10.38 11.08 3.83
N ALA A 125 11.33 10.28 4.32
CA ALA A 125 11.12 9.45 5.51
C ALA A 125 10.81 10.30 6.75
N LYS A 126 11.49 11.45 6.91
CA LYS A 126 11.25 12.39 8.00
C LYS A 126 9.86 13.04 7.92
N LEU A 127 9.43 13.48 6.74
CA LEU A 127 8.09 14.04 6.55
C LEU A 127 7.02 13.00 6.92
N ARG A 128 7.20 11.75 6.47
CA ARG A 128 6.27 10.67 6.78
C ARG A 128 6.20 10.36 8.27
N ARG A 129 7.34 10.31 8.97
CA ARG A 129 7.35 10.16 10.43
C ARG A 129 6.57 11.27 11.12
N LEU A 130 6.82 12.53 10.74
CA LEU A 130 6.14 13.68 11.34
C LEU A 130 4.63 13.65 11.13
N GLU A 131 4.17 13.30 9.92
CA GLU A 131 2.75 13.15 9.62
C GLU A 131 2.09 12.11 10.54
N LEU A 132 2.69 10.92 10.66
CA LEU A 132 2.19 9.85 11.51
C LEU A 132 2.20 10.23 13.00
N GLU A 133 3.21 10.96 13.46
CA GLU A 133 3.27 11.46 14.83
C GLU A 133 2.18 12.48 15.11
N ILE A 134 1.92 13.42 14.20
CA ILE A 134 0.84 14.41 14.34
C ILE A 134 -0.50 13.71 14.48
N GLU A 135 -0.80 12.75 13.61
CA GLU A 135 -2.06 12.00 13.68
C GLU A 135 -2.17 11.15 14.96
N LEU A 136 -1.06 10.54 15.41
CA LEU A 136 -1.03 9.84 16.69
C LEU A 136 -1.34 10.80 17.86
N GLN A 137 -0.74 11.99 17.89
CA GLN A 137 -0.98 12.96 18.97
C GLN A 137 -2.44 13.43 18.98
N LYS A 138 -3.04 13.67 17.81
CA LYS A 138 -4.48 14.01 17.73
C LYS A 138 -5.35 12.93 18.38
N LEU A 139 -5.10 11.66 18.06
CA LEU A 139 -5.86 10.54 18.61
C LEU A 139 -5.70 10.39 20.14
N LEU A 140 -4.51 10.67 20.67
CA LEU A 140 -4.25 10.62 22.11
C LEU A 140 -4.97 11.76 22.84
N ILE A 141 -4.93 12.99 22.31
CA ILE A 141 -5.66 14.14 22.88
C ILE A 141 -7.16 13.83 22.92
N GLU A 142 -7.72 13.34 21.82
CA GLU A 142 -9.14 12.97 21.79
C GLU A 142 -9.53 11.86 22.79
N GLN A 143 -8.57 11.04 23.22
CA GLN A 143 -8.78 9.98 24.21
C GLN A 143 -8.80 10.54 25.64
N ASP A 144 -7.94 11.52 25.93
CA ASP A 144 -7.85 12.15 27.24
C ASP A 144 -9.06 13.08 27.52
N ASP A 145 -9.73 13.57 26.46
CA ASP A 145 -10.93 14.41 26.55
C ASP A 145 -12.25 13.63 26.76
N LYS A 146 -12.20 12.29 26.91
CA LYS A 146 -13.37 11.40 27.06
C LYS A 146 -13.46 10.74 28.43
#